data_AF-A0A7W1CVS9-F1
#
_entry.id   AF-A0A7W1CVS9-F1
#
_cell.length_a   1.000
_cell.length_b   1.000
_cell.length_c   1.000
_cell.angle_alpha   90.00
_cell.angle_beta   90.00
_cell.angle_gamma   90.00
#
_symmetry.space_group_name_H-M   'P 1'
#
loop_
_entity.id
_entity.type
_entity.pdbx_description
1 polymer ?
#
loop_
_entity_poly.entity_id
_entity_poly.type
_entity_poly.pdbx_seq_one_letter_code
_entity_poly.pdbx_strand_id
1 'polypeptide(L)'
;MSWEQLAEMRDAGVDIQAHSATHQDLRKAADKSTARKNLNPQEYDEWLNSEVGGSKATLEQKLGIRVNCFAYPFGYYNDVVKEATRKARFEAVFTVYGQTLAYNSPNEALGRYLIEANKPKVFENAIKFGGSSASGGGGATEIPLTSINPQPADGSTANNKPLIKANLGAVGGIDPASVKMRVSGLGVVPAKYDPATKMISYQVTQPLHGDTCAVIVEAMIGERKAEAHWTFTLKQEASKK
;
A
#
# COMPACT_ATOMS: atom_id res chain seq x y z
N MET A 1 -13.26 -18.95 9.03
CA MET A 1 -14.54 -18.61 9.68
C MET A 1 -15.66 -19.15 8.81
N SER A 2 -16.71 -19.70 9.40
CA SER A 2 -17.91 -20.11 8.65
C SER A 2 -18.88 -18.93 8.46
N TRP A 3 -19.90 -19.11 7.62
CA TRP A 3 -20.95 -18.11 7.42
C TRP A 3 -21.81 -17.89 8.66
N GLU A 4 -22.03 -18.96 9.43
CA GLU A 4 -22.78 -18.92 10.69
C GLU A 4 -22.03 -18.08 11.73
N GLN A 5 -20.70 -18.24 11.84
CA GLN A 5 -19.88 -17.41 12.71
C GLN A 5 -19.89 -15.93 12.30
N LEU A 6 -19.85 -15.65 10.99
CA LEU A 6 -19.96 -14.29 10.48
C LEU A 6 -21.34 -13.69 10.76
N ALA A 7 -22.42 -14.47 10.65
CA ALA A 7 -23.77 -14.03 10.99
C ALA A 7 -23.91 -13.73 12.48
N GLU A 8 -23.34 -14.58 13.36
CA GLU A 8 -23.29 -14.33 14.80
C GLU A 8 -22.59 -13.01 15.12
N MET A 9 -21.43 -12.76 14.49
CA MET A 9 -20.67 -11.51 14.67
C MET A 9 -21.45 -10.29 14.14
N ARG A 10 -22.11 -10.40 12.99
CA ARG A 10 -23.00 -9.37 12.45
C ARG A 10 -24.10 -9.02 13.46
N ASP A 11 -24.78 -10.03 14.00
CA ASP A 11 -25.89 -9.86 14.93
C ASP A 11 -25.42 -9.29 16.29
N ALA A 12 -24.16 -9.50 16.64
CA ALA A 12 -23.49 -8.88 17.78
C ALA A 12 -22.99 -7.43 17.51
N GLY A 13 -23.18 -6.90 16.30
CA GLY A 13 -22.82 -5.53 15.94
C GLY A 13 -21.41 -5.34 15.36
N VAL A 14 -20.74 -6.42 14.95
CA VAL A 14 -19.46 -6.31 14.24
C VAL A 14 -19.68 -5.80 12.82
N ASP A 15 -18.90 -4.79 12.42
CA ASP A 15 -18.88 -4.30 11.05
C ASP A 15 -18.04 -5.24 10.16
N ILE A 16 -18.69 -5.88 9.18
CA ILE A 16 -18.08 -6.87 8.28
C ILE A 16 -17.93 -6.25 6.89
N GLN A 17 -16.68 -6.14 6.42
CA GLN A 17 -16.33 -5.40 5.20
C GLN A 17 -15.42 -6.24 4.29
N ALA A 18 -15.27 -5.82 3.03
CA ALA A 18 -14.61 -6.63 2.01
C ALA A 18 -13.07 -6.60 2.13
N HIS A 19 -12.42 -7.72 1.81
CA HIS A 19 -10.96 -7.86 1.84
C HIS A 19 -10.44 -8.71 0.66
N SER A 20 -10.99 -8.47 -0.53
CA SER A 20 -10.89 -9.33 -1.73
C SER A 20 -11.52 -10.72 -1.56
N ALA A 21 -11.56 -11.52 -2.63
CA ALA A 21 -12.14 -12.85 -2.60
C ALA A 21 -11.11 -13.90 -2.18
N THR A 22 -9.85 -13.73 -2.61
CA THR A 22 -8.79 -14.75 -2.43
C THR A 22 -7.55 -14.25 -1.69
N HIS A 23 -7.51 -12.96 -1.29
CA HIS A 23 -6.39 -12.35 -0.56
C HIS A 23 -5.07 -12.37 -1.37
N GLN A 24 -5.16 -12.20 -2.69
CA GLN A 24 -4.00 -12.05 -3.58
C GLN A 24 -3.53 -10.59 -3.65
N ASP A 25 -2.27 -10.37 -4.08
CA ASP A 25 -1.79 -9.02 -4.42
C ASP A 25 -2.53 -8.52 -5.67
N LEU A 26 -3.48 -7.62 -5.48
CA LEU A 26 -4.38 -7.18 -6.54
C LEU A 26 -3.66 -6.44 -7.69
N ARG A 27 -2.40 -6.01 -7.51
CA ARG A 27 -1.62 -5.34 -8.57
C ARG A 27 -1.07 -6.33 -9.59
N LYS A 28 -1.07 -7.61 -9.25
CA LYS A 28 -0.48 -8.70 -10.03
C LYS A 28 -1.40 -9.88 -9.97
N ALA A 29 -1.98 -10.26 -11.11
CA ALA A 29 -2.53 -11.60 -11.23
C ALA A 29 -1.39 -12.62 -11.15
N ALA A 30 -1.09 -13.07 -9.93
CA ALA A 30 -0.07 -14.05 -9.62
C ALA A 30 -0.75 -15.21 -8.91
N ASP A 31 -1.44 -16.03 -9.69
CA ASP A 31 -2.10 -17.18 -9.11
C ASP A 31 -1.06 -18.26 -8.78
N LYS A 32 -0.92 -18.59 -7.49
CA LYS A 32 -0.19 -19.80 -7.05
C LYS A 32 -1.01 -21.08 -7.25
N SER A 33 -2.32 -20.95 -7.51
CA SER A 33 -3.31 -22.02 -7.57
C SER A 33 -3.86 -22.31 -8.98
N THR A 34 -3.72 -21.40 -9.95
CA THR A 34 -4.02 -21.66 -11.37
C THR A 34 -2.78 -21.53 -12.23
N ALA A 35 -2.64 -22.40 -13.22
CA ALA A 35 -1.50 -22.49 -14.12
C ALA A 35 -1.30 -21.27 -15.06
N ARG A 36 -1.96 -20.12 -14.80
CA ARG A 36 -1.94 -18.94 -15.67
C ARG A 36 -0.96 -17.89 -15.16
N LYS A 37 0.30 -18.00 -15.59
CA LYS A 37 1.24 -16.88 -15.52
C LYS A 37 0.88 -15.88 -16.63
N ASN A 38 0.49 -14.67 -16.24
CA ASN A 38 0.19 -13.51 -17.10
C ASN A 38 -1.22 -13.52 -17.71
N LEU A 39 -2.19 -12.95 -16.99
CA LEU A 39 -3.47 -12.55 -17.58
C LEU A 39 -3.24 -11.44 -18.60
N ASN A 40 -3.95 -11.49 -19.72
CA ASN A 40 -4.04 -10.32 -20.61
C ASN A 40 -4.85 -9.18 -19.91
N PRO A 41 -4.82 -7.94 -20.43
CA PRO A 41 -5.48 -6.81 -19.78
C PRO A 41 -6.98 -7.03 -19.48
N GLN A 42 -7.72 -7.68 -20.39
CA GLN A 42 -9.14 -7.95 -20.19
C GLN A 42 -9.36 -9.01 -19.10
N GLU A 43 -8.60 -10.11 -19.15
CA GLU A 43 -8.67 -11.16 -18.13
C GLU A 43 -8.30 -10.63 -16.74
N TYR A 44 -7.34 -9.71 -16.66
CA TYR A 44 -6.96 -9.04 -15.43
C TYR A 44 -8.09 -8.15 -14.89
N ASP A 45 -8.76 -7.39 -15.75
CA ASP A 45 -9.89 -6.55 -15.35
C ASP A 45 -11.07 -7.39 -14.84
N GLU A 46 -11.39 -8.49 -15.52
CA GLU A 46 -12.43 -9.44 -15.11
C GLU A 46 -12.08 -10.11 -13.76
N TRP A 47 -10.83 -10.56 -13.61
CA TRP A 47 -10.34 -11.13 -12.36
C TRP A 47 -10.41 -10.10 -11.22
N LEU A 48 -9.88 -8.89 -11.43
CA LEU A 48 -9.87 -7.83 -10.43
C LEU A 48 -11.29 -7.44 -10.01
N ASN A 49 -12.24 -7.41 -10.94
CA ASN A 49 -13.65 -7.19 -10.61
C ASN A 49 -14.25 -8.33 -9.78
N SER A 50 -13.88 -9.59 -10.05
CA SER A 50 -14.34 -10.72 -9.22
C SER A 50 -13.74 -10.71 -7.80
N GLU A 51 -12.49 -10.29 -7.66
CA GLU A 51 -11.85 -10.08 -6.36
C GLU A 51 -12.51 -8.93 -5.57
N VAL A 52 -12.72 -7.78 -6.21
CA VAL A 52 -13.16 -6.55 -5.54
C VAL A 52 -14.69 -6.47 -5.43
N GLY A 53 -15.40 -6.50 -6.57
CA GLY A 53 -16.86 -6.43 -6.61
C GLY A 53 -17.53 -7.74 -6.21
N GLY A 54 -16.95 -8.89 -6.59
CA GLY A 54 -17.49 -10.21 -6.24
C GLY A 54 -17.44 -10.52 -4.75
N SER A 55 -16.38 -10.10 -4.04
CA SER A 55 -16.29 -10.24 -2.58
C SER A 55 -17.37 -9.44 -1.86
N LYS A 56 -17.61 -8.19 -2.29
CA LYS A 56 -18.73 -7.37 -1.82
C LYS A 56 -20.08 -8.06 -2.06
N ALA A 57 -20.38 -8.44 -3.30
CA ALA A 57 -21.66 -9.06 -3.64
C ALA A 57 -21.91 -10.34 -2.84
N THR A 58 -20.87 -11.15 -2.61
CA THR A 58 -20.96 -12.38 -1.82
C THR A 58 -21.31 -12.09 -0.36
N LEU A 59 -20.63 -11.11 0.27
CA LEU A 59 -20.91 -10.70 1.65
C LEU A 59 -22.33 -10.14 1.79
N GLU A 60 -22.74 -9.25 0.89
CA GLU A 60 -24.09 -8.66 0.90
C GLU A 60 -25.17 -9.73 0.72
N GLN A 61 -24.98 -10.67 -0.21
CA GLN A 61 -25.91 -11.77 -0.44
C GLN A 61 -26.00 -12.74 0.75
N LYS A 62 -24.87 -13.10 1.36
CA LYS A 62 -24.81 -14.11 2.42
C LYS A 62 -25.23 -13.59 3.78
N LEU A 63 -24.95 -12.31 4.05
CA LEU A 63 -25.13 -11.71 5.38
C LEU A 63 -26.22 -10.64 5.41
N GLY A 64 -26.78 -10.20 4.27
CA GLY A 64 -27.84 -9.19 4.24
C GLY A 64 -27.40 -7.83 4.80
N ILE A 65 -26.10 -7.53 4.74
CA ILE A 65 -25.50 -6.28 5.21
C ILE A 65 -25.17 -5.36 4.02
N ARG A 66 -24.91 -4.09 4.30
CA ARG A 66 -24.28 -3.18 3.33
C ARG A 66 -22.76 -3.28 3.44
N VAL A 67 -22.08 -3.50 2.33
CA VAL A 67 -20.61 -3.51 2.28
C VAL A 67 -20.13 -2.27 1.53
N ASN A 68 -19.65 -1.28 2.28
CA ASN A 68 -19.20 0.01 1.76
C ASN A 68 -17.71 0.29 2.04
N CYS A 69 -17.01 -0.57 2.76
CA CYS A 69 -15.58 -0.46 2.98
C CYS A 69 -14.80 -1.62 2.37
N PHE A 70 -13.55 -1.35 1.98
CA PHE A 70 -12.63 -2.36 1.45
C PHE A 70 -11.27 -2.26 2.14
N ALA A 71 -10.63 -3.37 2.42
CA ALA A 71 -9.22 -3.40 2.83
C ALA A 71 -8.39 -4.01 1.71
N TYR A 72 -7.31 -3.35 1.27
CA TYR A 72 -6.39 -3.93 0.31
C TYR A 72 -5.64 -5.12 0.95
N PRO A 73 -5.63 -6.32 0.33
CA PRO A 73 -4.74 -7.40 0.76
C PRO A 73 -3.30 -6.91 0.90
N PHE A 74 -2.68 -7.19 2.04
CA PHE A 74 -1.33 -6.70 2.39
C PHE A 74 -1.17 -5.17 2.40
N GLY A 75 -2.25 -4.40 2.23
CA GLY A 75 -2.24 -2.94 2.03
C GLY A 75 -1.73 -2.49 0.65
N TYR A 76 -1.49 -3.40 -0.28
CA TYR A 76 -0.91 -3.08 -1.58
C TYR A 76 -1.98 -2.66 -2.59
N TYR A 77 -1.70 -1.58 -3.31
CA TYR A 77 -2.59 -1.06 -4.35
C TYR A 77 -1.79 -0.27 -5.38
N ASN A 78 -2.41 -0.01 -6.53
CA ASN A 78 -1.96 0.95 -7.54
C ASN A 78 -3.21 1.65 -8.11
N ASP A 79 -3.02 2.54 -9.08
CA ASP A 79 -4.13 3.32 -9.66
C ASP A 79 -5.23 2.44 -10.28
N VAL A 80 -4.87 1.28 -10.85
CA VAL A 80 -5.85 0.34 -11.42
C VAL A 80 -6.69 -0.32 -10.32
N VAL A 81 -6.06 -0.71 -9.22
CA VAL A 81 -6.76 -1.29 -8.06
C VAL A 81 -7.66 -0.24 -7.37
N LYS A 82 -7.21 1.02 -7.25
CA LYS A 82 -8.05 2.13 -6.77
C LYS A 82 -9.29 2.31 -7.63
N GLU A 83 -9.11 2.33 -8.95
CA GLU A 83 -10.19 2.47 -9.91
C GLU A 83 -11.22 1.33 -9.77
N ALA A 84 -10.77 0.09 -9.56
CA ALA A 84 -11.67 -1.04 -9.30
C ALA A 84 -12.50 -0.84 -8.02
N THR A 85 -11.88 -0.39 -6.93
CA THR A 85 -12.61 -0.10 -5.68
C THR A 85 -13.61 1.05 -5.85
N ARG A 86 -13.26 2.08 -6.62
CA ARG A 86 -14.15 3.20 -6.94
C ARG A 86 -15.35 2.75 -7.78
N LYS A 87 -15.12 1.93 -8.81
CA LYS A 87 -16.18 1.32 -9.65
C LYS A 87 -17.14 0.45 -8.83
N ALA A 88 -16.61 -0.28 -7.84
CA ALA A 88 -17.40 -1.09 -6.89
C ALA A 88 -18.13 -0.27 -5.81
N ARG A 89 -18.02 1.07 -5.85
CA ARG A 89 -18.71 2.02 -4.95
C ARG A 89 -18.38 1.80 -3.47
N PHE A 90 -17.11 1.54 -3.17
CA PHE A 90 -16.62 1.64 -1.80
C PHE A 90 -16.51 3.11 -1.38
N GLU A 91 -16.95 3.42 -0.17
CA GLU A 91 -16.94 4.74 0.44
C GLU A 91 -15.65 5.02 1.20
N ALA A 92 -14.98 3.97 1.69
CA ALA A 92 -13.70 4.03 2.37
C ALA A 92 -12.87 2.78 2.08
N VAL A 93 -11.56 2.97 1.85
CA VAL A 93 -10.63 1.91 1.50
C VAL A 93 -9.39 2.01 2.37
N PHE A 94 -8.97 0.88 2.92
CA PHE A 94 -7.95 0.81 3.96
C PHE A 94 -6.68 0.12 3.49
N THR A 95 -5.54 0.67 3.90
CA THR A 95 -4.21 0.11 3.72
C THR A 95 -3.67 -0.42 5.05
N VAL A 96 -2.42 -0.88 5.06
CA VAL A 96 -1.65 -1.15 6.31
C VAL A 96 -0.44 -0.22 6.42
N TYR A 97 -0.43 0.86 5.65
CA TYR A 97 0.58 1.90 5.75
C TYR A 97 0.20 2.77 6.96
N GLY A 98 0.98 2.64 8.05
CA GLY A 98 0.65 3.26 9.34
C GLY A 98 0.57 4.79 9.25
N GLN A 99 -0.62 5.32 9.50
CA GLN A 99 -0.92 6.76 9.43
C GLN A 99 -1.92 7.14 10.51
N THR A 100 -1.73 8.29 11.14
CA THR A 100 -2.78 8.95 11.93
C THR A 100 -3.77 9.60 10.97
N LEU A 101 -5.04 9.19 11.04
CA LEU A 101 -6.09 9.75 10.18
C LEU A 101 -6.62 11.07 10.74
N ALA A 102 -6.86 12.03 9.85
CA ALA A 102 -7.56 13.27 10.14
C ALA A 102 -8.95 13.22 9.49
N TYR A 103 -9.82 14.16 9.86
CA TYR A 103 -11.19 14.24 9.32
C TYR A 103 -11.23 14.33 7.79
N ASN A 104 -10.20 14.93 7.17
CA ASN A 104 -10.10 15.10 5.73
C ASN A 104 -9.10 14.14 5.05
N SER A 105 -8.73 13.04 5.71
CA SER A 105 -7.94 11.98 5.09
C SER A 105 -8.67 11.43 3.85
N PRO A 106 -7.99 11.24 2.70
CA PRO A 106 -8.63 10.69 1.51
C PRO A 106 -9.14 9.26 1.75
N ASN A 107 -10.39 9.02 1.39
CA ASN A 107 -11.04 7.73 1.61
C ASN A 107 -10.51 6.59 0.72
N GLU A 108 -9.66 6.88 -0.26
CA GLU A 108 -9.18 5.89 -1.23
C GLU A 108 -7.98 5.07 -0.72
N ALA A 109 -7.35 5.49 0.39
CA ALA A 109 -6.15 4.85 0.94
C ALA A 109 -5.92 5.17 2.43
N LEU A 110 -6.94 4.95 3.28
CA LEU A 110 -6.85 5.19 4.72
C LEU A 110 -5.82 4.26 5.39
N GLY A 111 -4.76 4.85 5.92
CA GLY A 111 -3.71 4.12 6.62
C GLY A 111 -4.15 3.47 7.94
N ARG A 112 -3.62 2.28 8.22
CA ARG A 112 -3.79 1.57 9.49
C ARG A 112 -2.45 1.03 9.96
N TYR A 113 -2.24 0.98 11.27
CA TYR A 113 -1.05 0.38 11.86
C TYR A 113 -1.19 -1.15 11.90
N LEU A 114 -0.25 -1.85 11.27
CA LEU A 114 -0.15 -3.31 11.38
C LEU A 114 0.41 -3.69 12.75
N ILE A 115 -0.42 -4.28 13.61
CA ILE A 115 -0.02 -4.71 14.94
C ILE A 115 0.47 -6.16 14.87
N GLU A 116 1.76 -6.36 15.16
CA GLU A 116 2.40 -7.67 15.20
C GLU A 116 2.88 -7.97 16.62
N ALA A 117 2.69 -9.22 17.08
CA ALA A 117 2.99 -9.63 18.45
C ALA A 117 4.45 -9.38 18.86
N ASN A 118 5.38 -9.40 17.90
CA ASN A 118 6.82 -9.21 18.11
C ASN A 118 7.31 -7.78 17.81
N LYS A 119 6.40 -6.82 17.53
CA LYS A 119 6.75 -5.42 17.23
C LYS A 119 5.98 -4.43 18.13
N PRO A 120 6.17 -4.47 19.47
CA PRO A 120 5.40 -3.63 20.41
C PRO A 120 5.54 -2.13 20.16
N LYS A 121 6.67 -1.68 19.61
CA LYS A 121 6.89 -0.27 19.23
C LYS A 121 5.86 0.25 18.22
N VAL A 122 5.31 -0.61 17.35
CA VAL A 122 4.27 -0.18 16.40
C VAL A 122 3.00 0.18 17.15
N PHE A 123 2.61 -0.63 18.14
CA PHE A 123 1.48 -0.33 19.01
C PHE A 123 1.72 0.95 19.82
N GLU A 124 2.89 1.08 20.44
CA GLU A 124 3.26 2.31 21.18
C GLU A 124 3.17 3.56 20.30
N ASN A 125 3.62 3.48 19.05
CA ASN A 125 3.54 4.61 18.12
C ASN A 125 2.09 4.89 17.68
N ALA A 126 1.27 3.85 17.49
CA ALA A 126 -0.13 3.97 17.08
C ALA A 126 -1.00 4.67 18.16
N ILE A 127 -0.70 4.46 19.45
CA ILE A 127 -1.46 5.04 20.57
C ILE A 127 -0.89 6.38 21.05
N LYS A 128 0.30 6.78 20.59
CA LYS A 128 0.85 8.11 20.86
C LYS A 128 0.11 9.12 19.98
N PHE A 129 -1.09 9.50 20.39
CA PHE A 129 -1.88 10.61 19.81
C PHE A 129 -1.18 11.99 19.96
N GLY A 130 0.07 12.03 20.43
CA GLY A 130 0.87 13.22 20.64
C GLY A 130 1.38 13.82 19.34
N GLY A 131 0.63 14.78 18.81
CA GLY A 131 1.14 16.11 18.49
C GLY A 131 2.51 16.23 17.80
N SER A 132 2.80 15.41 16.79
CA SER A 132 3.51 15.98 15.63
C SER A 132 2.46 16.65 14.77
N SER A 133 2.07 17.86 15.18
CA SER A 133 1.59 18.88 14.27
C SER A 133 2.74 19.20 13.31
N ALA A 134 2.88 18.36 12.30
CA ALA A 134 3.50 18.64 11.02
C ALA A 134 2.68 17.79 10.02
N SER A 135 1.38 17.99 9.91
CA SER A 135 0.75 19.18 9.34
C SER A 135 -0.73 19.22 9.75
N GLY A 136 -1.27 20.42 9.94
CA GLY A 136 -2.72 20.60 10.01
C GLY A 136 -3.40 19.97 8.79
N GLY A 137 -4.54 19.33 9.04
CA GLY A 137 -5.56 18.88 8.07
C GLY A 137 -5.18 19.00 6.59
N GLY A 138 -4.32 18.10 6.13
CA GLY A 138 -3.96 17.92 4.74
C GLY A 138 -3.12 16.67 4.69
N GLY A 139 -3.75 15.53 4.43
CA GLY A 139 -3.02 14.32 4.09
C GLY A 139 -1.98 14.65 3.03
N ALA A 140 -0.79 14.07 3.14
CA ALA A 140 0.22 14.24 2.11
C ALA A 140 -0.41 13.93 0.74
N THR A 141 -0.18 14.79 -0.25
CA THR A 141 -0.70 14.57 -1.59
C THR A 141 0.02 13.34 -2.15
N GLU A 142 -0.74 12.29 -2.41
CA GLU A 142 -0.17 11.07 -2.98
C GLU A 142 0.31 11.33 -4.41
N ILE A 143 1.54 10.93 -4.71
CA ILE A 143 2.16 11.01 -6.03
C ILE A 143 1.91 9.68 -6.75
N PRO A 144 1.28 9.68 -7.94
CA PRO A 144 1.07 8.47 -8.71
C PRO A 144 2.40 7.79 -9.06
N LEU A 145 2.45 6.45 -8.93
CA LEU A 145 3.67 5.69 -9.26
C LEU A 145 4.04 5.77 -10.74
N THR A 146 3.04 6.00 -11.61
CA THR A 146 3.22 6.29 -13.03
C THR A 146 4.02 7.57 -13.28
N SER A 147 4.00 8.52 -12.34
CA SER A 147 4.77 9.76 -12.41
C SER A 147 6.22 9.61 -11.96
N ILE A 148 6.56 8.53 -11.23
CA ILE A 148 7.88 8.40 -10.59
C ILE A 148 8.75 7.23 -11.05
N ASN A 149 8.22 6.31 -11.86
CA ASN A 149 8.94 5.18 -12.43
C ASN A 149 9.93 4.51 -11.45
N PRO A 150 9.44 3.95 -10.33
CA PRO A 150 10.28 3.45 -9.26
C PRO A 150 11.13 2.26 -9.69
N GLN A 151 12.31 2.11 -9.09
CA GLN A 151 13.20 0.97 -9.24
C GLN A 151 13.67 0.51 -7.86
N PRO A 152 13.54 -0.77 -7.48
CA PRO A 152 12.75 -1.80 -8.16
C PRO A 152 11.30 -1.34 -8.39
N ALA A 153 10.72 -1.77 -9.51
CA ALA A 153 9.36 -1.38 -9.90
C ALA A 153 8.33 -1.91 -8.89
N ASP A 154 7.17 -1.26 -8.83
CA ASP A 154 6.11 -1.67 -7.92
C ASP A 154 5.64 -3.11 -8.16
N GLY A 155 5.49 -3.84 -7.06
CA GLY A 155 5.25 -5.28 -6.99
C GLY A 155 6.39 -6.16 -7.52
N SER A 156 7.44 -5.64 -8.17
CA SER A 156 8.51 -6.44 -8.79
C SER A 156 9.31 -7.28 -7.77
N THR A 157 10.25 -8.10 -8.26
CA THR A 157 11.14 -8.87 -7.39
C THR A 157 12.57 -8.38 -7.57
N ALA A 158 13.27 -8.11 -6.47
CA ALA A 158 14.66 -7.64 -6.45
C ALA A 158 15.54 -8.51 -5.55
N ASN A 159 16.87 -8.34 -5.63
CA ASN A 159 17.77 -8.94 -4.65
C ASN A 159 17.65 -8.26 -3.27
N ASN A 160 18.35 -8.77 -2.25
CA ASN A 160 18.30 -8.24 -0.87
C ASN A 160 19.17 -6.98 -0.63
N LYS A 161 19.93 -6.51 -1.62
CA LYS A 161 20.70 -5.26 -1.58
C LYS A 161 20.50 -4.43 -2.85
N PRO A 162 19.24 -4.09 -3.22
CA PRO A 162 18.97 -3.44 -4.48
C PRO A 162 19.43 -1.98 -4.47
N LEU A 163 19.65 -1.44 -5.66
CA LEU A 163 19.72 0.00 -5.86
C LEU A 163 18.29 0.52 -5.98
N ILE A 164 17.86 1.35 -5.02
CA ILE A 164 16.54 1.95 -5.01
C ILE A 164 16.60 3.33 -5.67
N LYS A 165 15.70 3.61 -6.63
CA LYS A 165 15.62 4.88 -7.36
C LYS A 165 14.17 5.26 -7.67
N ALA A 166 13.92 6.56 -7.82
CA ALA A 166 12.69 7.11 -8.38
C ALA A 166 12.98 8.45 -9.10
N ASN A 167 12.24 8.73 -10.18
CA ASN A 167 12.32 9.96 -10.95
C ASN A 167 11.19 10.92 -10.54
N LEU A 168 11.49 12.00 -9.85
CA LEU A 168 10.47 12.95 -9.39
C LEU A 168 10.17 14.08 -10.41
N GLY A 169 10.66 13.96 -11.64
CA GLY A 169 10.57 15.02 -12.65
C GLY A 169 9.14 15.41 -13.04
N ALA A 170 8.20 14.47 -13.02
CA ALA A 170 6.80 14.74 -13.36
C ALA A 170 6.00 15.40 -12.22
N VAL A 171 6.53 15.45 -11.00
CA VAL A 171 5.82 15.96 -9.82
C VAL A 171 5.82 17.49 -9.76
N GLY A 172 6.88 18.13 -10.28
CA GLY A 172 7.01 19.60 -10.33
C GLY A 172 7.10 20.27 -8.95
N GLY A 173 7.72 21.46 -8.88
CA GLY A 173 7.68 22.31 -7.68
C GLY A 173 8.28 21.73 -6.38
N ILE A 174 9.03 20.63 -6.46
CA ILE A 174 9.67 20.00 -5.30
C ILE A 174 10.79 20.88 -4.74
N ASP A 175 10.77 21.10 -3.43
CA ASP A 175 11.93 21.60 -2.67
C ASP A 175 12.99 20.48 -2.56
N PRO A 176 14.18 20.64 -3.19
CA PRO A 176 15.22 19.62 -3.17
C PRO A 176 15.72 19.24 -1.78
N ALA A 177 15.74 20.18 -0.82
CA ALA A 177 16.23 19.92 0.53
C ALA A 177 15.25 19.08 1.37
N SER A 178 13.98 19.05 0.95
CA SER A 178 12.92 18.33 1.66
C SER A 178 12.84 16.84 1.32
N VAL A 179 13.47 16.40 0.22
CA VAL A 179 13.30 15.05 -0.32
C VAL A 179 13.89 14.01 0.62
N LYS A 180 13.07 13.07 1.08
CA LYS A 180 13.45 11.97 1.97
C LYS A 180 13.02 10.64 1.39
N MET A 181 13.78 9.59 1.69
CA MET A 181 13.42 8.21 1.40
C MET A 181 13.39 7.41 2.70
N ARG A 182 12.35 6.60 2.88
CA ARG A 182 12.29 5.55 3.90
C ARG A 182 12.21 4.20 3.24
N VAL A 183 12.90 3.23 3.82
CA VAL A 183 12.94 1.84 3.38
C VAL A 183 12.55 0.95 4.54
N SER A 184 11.61 0.03 4.32
CA SER A 184 11.18 -0.93 5.34
C SER A 184 12.38 -1.69 5.91
N GLY A 185 12.43 -1.84 7.23
CA GLY A 185 13.56 -2.44 7.95
C GLY A 185 14.75 -1.51 8.22
N LEU A 186 14.88 -0.39 7.50
CA LEU A 186 15.99 0.57 7.65
C LEU A 186 15.56 1.93 8.19
N GLY A 187 14.27 2.30 8.06
CA GLY A 187 13.79 3.63 8.42
C GLY A 187 14.17 4.69 7.37
N VAL A 188 14.48 5.92 7.81
CA VAL A 188 14.97 6.99 6.92
C VAL A 188 16.39 6.66 6.47
N VAL A 189 16.64 6.64 5.17
CA VAL A 189 17.94 6.29 4.58
C VAL A 189 18.67 7.52 4.03
N PRO A 190 20.01 7.52 3.96
CA PRO A 190 20.78 8.61 3.37
C PRO A 190 20.72 8.57 1.83
N ALA A 191 19.52 8.76 1.29
CA ALA A 191 19.30 8.83 -0.16
C ALA A 191 19.87 10.13 -0.73
N LYS A 192 20.42 10.05 -1.95
CA LYS A 192 20.92 11.19 -2.71
C LYS A 192 19.87 11.63 -3.71
N TYR A 193 19.44 12.88 -3.62
CA TYR A 193 18.60 13.52 -4.63
C TYR A 193 19.45 14.44 -5.51
N ASP A 194 19.34 14.27 -6.82
CA ASP A 194 19.98 15.13 -7.82
C ASP A 194 18.94 16.11 -8.39
N PRO A 195 19.05 17.42 -8.10
CA PRO A 195 18.10 18.42 -8.58
C PRO A 195 18.10 18.62 -10.10
N ALA A 196 19.16 18.25 -10.81
CA ALA A 196 19.25 18.39 -12.26
C ALA A 196 18.49 17.27 -12.97
N THR A 197 18.73 16.02 -12.56
CA THR A 197 18.04 14.85 -13.13
C THR A 197 16.70 14.55 -12.46
N LYS A 198 16.40 15.21 -11.34
CA LYS A 198 15.23 14.96 -10.47
C LYS A 198 15.17 13.51 -9.95
N MET A 199 16.32 12.83 -9.89
CA MET A 199 16.42 11.44 -9.46
C MET A 199 16.79 11.38 -7.98
N ILE A 200 16.01 10.64 -7.20
CA ILE A 200 16.43 10.18 -5.87
C ILE A 200 16.96 8.76 -5.96
N SER A 201 18.05 8.46 -5.24
CA SER A 201 18.67 7.15 -5.24
C SER A 201 19.29 6.75 -3.90
N TYR A 202 19.24 5.45 -3.59
CA TYR A 202 19.88 4.87 -2.42
C TYR A 202 20.36 3.46 -2.73
N GLN A 203 21.67 3.21 -2.56
CA GLN A 203 22.22 1.85 -2.61
C GLN A 203 22.04 1.23 -1.23
N VAL A 204 21.28 0.14 -1.17
CA VAL A 204 21.11 -0.62 0.07
C VAL A 204 22.46 -1.24 0.46
N THR A 205 22.93 -0.92 1.67
CA THR A 205 24.24 -1.35 2.19
C THR A 205 24.14 -2.61 3.07
N GLN A 206 23.05 -2.74 3.83
CA GLN A 206 22.74 -3.88 4.68
C GLN A 206 21.64 -4.76 4.03
N PRO A 207 21.70 -6.09 4.16
CA PRO A 207 20.66 -6.97 3.59
C PRO A 207 19.28 -6.60 4.12
N LEU A 208 18.32 -6.47 3.21
CA LEU A 208 16.91 -6.37 3.57
C LEU A 208 16.41 -7.77 3.96
N HIS A 209 15.54 -7.82 4.97
CA HIS A 209 14.97 -9.04 5.51
C HIS A 209 13.44 -9.04 5.34
N GLY A 210 12.85 -10.24 5.29
CA GLY A 210 11.42 -10.45 5.02
C GLY A 210 11.14 -10.77 3.55
N ASP A 211 9.86 -10.97 3.22
CA ASP A 211 9.45 -11.32 1.85
C ASP A 211 9.21 -10.08 0.97
N THR A 212 8.84 -8.96 1.58
CA THR A 212 8.51 -7.71 0.89
C THR A 212 9.18 -6.51 1.54
N CYS A 213 9.66 -5.59 0.71
CA CYS A 213 10.20 -4.30 1.10
C CYS A 213 9.27 -3.19 0.60
N ALA A 214 8.85 -2.29 1.51
CA ALA A 214 8.16 -1.06 1.17
C ALA A 214 9.16 0.11 1.09
N VAL A 215 8.92 1.02 0.15
CA VAL A 215 9.68 2.27 -0.02
C VAL A 215 8.70 3.43 -0.03
N ILE A 216 9.06 4.48 0.70
CA ILE A 216 8.32 5.72 0.79
C ILE A 216 9.27 6.83 0.38
N VAL A 217 8.87 7.66 -0.58
CA VAL A 217 9.55 8.91 -0.91
C VAL A 217 8.63 10.07 -0.54
N GLU A 218 9.14 11.00 0.24
CA GLU A 218 8.42 12.19 0.72
C GLU A 218 9.15 13.45 0.22
N ALA A 219 8.39 14.47 -0.18
CA ALA A 219 8.93 15.78 -0.57
C ALA A 219 7.90 16.89 -0.25
N MET A 220 8.37 18.13 -0.17
CA MET A 220 7.52 19.33 -0.04
C MET A 220 7.32 19.99 -1.40
N ILE A 221 6.07 20.35 -1.70
CA ILE A 221 5.68 21.17 -2.86
C ILE A 221 5.02 22.44 -2.31
N GLY A 222 5.80 23.52 -2.24
CA GLY A 222 5.43 24.68 -1.42
C GLY A 222 5.28 24.27 0.04
N GLU A 223 4.11 24.53 0.63
CA GLU A 223 3.79 24.16 2.01
C GLU A 223 3.13 22.78 2.16
N ARG A 224 2.85 22.08 1.04
CA ARG A 224 2.18 20.79 1.06
C ARG A 224 3.18 19.65 1.03
N LYS A 225 2.98 18.67 1.91
CA LYS A 225 3.69 17.39 1.84
C LYS A 225 3.13 16.56 0.68
N ALA A 226 4.01 15.94 -0.10
CA ALA A 226 3.65 14.98 -1.13
C ALA A 226 4.46 13.68 -0.92
N GLU A 227 3.85 12.52 -1.19
CA GLU A 227 4.51 11.24 -0.98
C GLU A 227 4.16 10.18 -2.02
N ALA A 228 5.13 9.32 -2.35
CA ALA A 228 4.96 8.18 -3.25
C ALA A 228 5.35 6.89 -2.52
N HIS A 229 4.45 5.91 -2.48
CA HIS A 229 4.65 4.65 -1.77
C HIS A 229 4.58 3.48 -2.74
N TRP A 230 5.58 2.61 -2.74
CA TRP A 230 5.58 1.38 -3.54
C TRP A 230 6.26 0.24 -2.80
N THR A 231 6.03 -0.99 -3.26
CA THR A 231 6.61 -2.18 -2.63
C THR A 231 7.22 -3.12 -3.66
N PHE A 232 8.21 -3.91 -3.26
CA PHE A 232 8.77 -4.97 -4.10
C PHE A 232 9.14 -6.18 -3.23
N THR A 233 9.07 -7.37 -3.83
CA THR A 233 9.42 -8.63 -3.17
C THR A 233 10.94 -8.87 -3.19
N LEU A 234 11.46 -9.49 -2.15
CA LEU A 234 12.86 -9.90 -2.08
C LEU A 234 13.01 -11.33 -2.62
N LYS A 235 13.97 -11.56 -3.52
CA LYS A 235 14.38 -12.92 -3.89
C LYS A 235 14.89 -13.60 -2.62
N GLN A 236 14.26 -14.70 -2.25
CA GLN A 236 14.82 -15.58 -1.23
C GLN A 236 16.14 -16.14 -1.77
N GLU A 237 17.24 -15.89 -1.07
CA GLU A 237 18.48 -16.60 -1.35
C GLU A 237 18.25 -18.07 -1.03
N ALA A 238 18.57 -18.95 -1.98
CA ALA A 238 18.51 -20.39 -1.73
C ALA A 238 19.40 -20.67 -0.51
N SER A 239 18.78 -21.09 0.59
CA SER A 239 19.51 -21.50 1.79
C SER A 239 20.52 -22.55 1.36
N LYS A 240 21.82 -22.22 1.44
CA LYS A 240 22.87 -23.24 1.34
C LYS A 240 22.63 -24.21 2.50
N LYS A 241 22.12 -25.39 2.17
CA LYS A 241 22.15 -26.55 3.06
C LYS A 241 23.60 -26.98 3.28
#